data_AF-A0A8W8JRM0-F1
#
_entry.id   AF-A0A8W8JRM0-F1
#
_cell.length_a   1.000
_cell.length_b   1.000
_cell.length_c   1.000
_cell.angle_alpha   90.00
_cell.angle_beta   90.00
_cell.angle_gamma   90.00
#
_symmetry.space_group_name_H-M   'P 1'
#
loop_
_entity.id
_entity.type
_entity.pdbx_description
1 polymer ?
#
loop_
_entity_poly.entity_id
_entity_poly.type
_entity_poly.pdbx_seq_one_letter_code
_entity_poly.pdbx_strand_id
1 'polypeptide(L)'
;MTAEEVESLKNQGNDCVRRKNFAEAVIHYTHAIQKDGKNHVLYSNRSLAFLKLQQFYYALEDAKETIKLQPYWAKGYYRKGEVHFAVGNHETALLSYEQAFKIEPSDKDLAEAISKTRKEMTKARKEDARRPWVWGGAGLFLGLLVVVCDQFIPQKPAVQSLILQILLVAVFSGLALLGSYAYKFIHSNDQSALLEPPLDLFGDNTQKESESKSSESTGSQRSDKGHRRGGVGTGRQRFRMGKS
;
A
#
# COMPACT_ATOMS: atom_id res chain seq x y z
N MET A 1 4.33 -25.94 -29.53
CA MET A 1 4.08 -25.30 -28.22
C MET A 1 2.87 -25.98 -27.63
N THR A 2 3.05 -26.94 -26.72
CA THR A 2 1.94 -27.80 -26.30
C THR A 2 1.27 -27.17 -25.08
N ALA A 3 -0.05 -27.01 -25.13
CA ALA A 3 -0.83 -26.63 -23.95
C ALA A 3 -0.59 -27.62 -22.77
N GLU A 4 -0.20 -28.85 -23.09
CA GLU A 4 0.20 -29.90 -22.15
C GLU A 4 1.43 -29.51 -21.30
N GLU A 5 2.44 -28.86 -21.88
CA GLU A 5 3.62 -28.40 -21.13
C GLU A 5 3.24 -27.32 -20.10
N VAL A 6 2.39 -26.36 -20.50
CA VAL A 6 1.90 -25.29 -19.61
C VAL A 6 1.08 -25.88 -18.47
N GLU A 7 0.20 -26.83 -18.78
CA GLU A 7 -0.63 -27.52 -17.80
C GLU A 7 0.22 -28.34 -16.82
N SER A 8 1.24 -29.04 -17.30
CA SER A 8 2.20 -29.78 -16.47
C SER A 8 2.93 -28.85 -15.50
N LEU A 9 3.48 -27.73 -15.99
CA LEU A 9 4.15 -26.73 -15.15
C LEU A 9 3.20 -26.10 -14.12
N LYS A 10 1.97 -25.79 -14.51
CA LYS A 10 0.93 -25.31 -13.59
C LYS A 10 0.68 -26.32 -12.48
N ASN A 11 0.57 -27.61 -12.81
CA ASN A 11 0.32 -28.66 -11.85
C ASN A 11 1.52 -28.86 -10.90
N GLN A 12 2.75 -28.82 -11.40
CA GLN A 12 3.95 -28.82 -10.56
C GLN A 12 3.96 -27.64 -9.58
N GLY A 13 3.60 -26.43 -10.05
CA GLY A 13 3.44 -25.26 -9.18
C GLY A 13 2.37 -25.46 -8.11
N ASN A 14 1.20 -26.02 -8.49
CA ASN A 14 0.12 -26.33 -7.55
C ASN A 14 0.57 -27.35 -6.49
N ASP A 15 1.35 -28.36 -6.88
CA ASP A 15 1.90 -29.37 -5.98
C ASP A 15 2.87 -28.76 -4.97
N CYS A 16 3.73 -27.86 -5.44
CA CYS A 16 4.62 -27.08 -4.58
C CYS A 16 3.84 -26.23 -3.58
N VAL A 17 2.75 -25.56 -4.00
CA VAL A 17 1.85 -24.82 -3.10
C VAL A 17 1.23 -25.74 -2.05
N ARG A 18 0.76 -26.94 -2.42
CA ARG A 18 0.20 -27.92 -1.46
C ARG A 18 1.25 -28.38 -0.45
N ARG A 19 2.51 -28.50 -0.85
CA ARG A 19 3.67 -28.81 0.01
C ARG A 19 4.20 -27.59 0.78
N LYS A 20 3.60 -26.41 0.62
CA LYS A 20 4.07 -25.12 1.18
C LYS A 20 5.45 -24.68 0.68
N ASN A 21 5.95 -25.25 -0.43
CA ASN A 21 7.15 -24.77 -1.10
C ASN A 21 6.81 -23.65 -2.09
N PHE A 22 6.58 -22.44 -1.56
CA PHE A 22 6.09 -21.33 -2.37
C PHE A 22 7.15 -20.75 -3.32
N ALA A 23 8.43 -20.80 -2.97
CA ALA A 23 9.51 -20.31 -3.83
C ALA A 23 9.61 -21.13 -5.12
N GLU A 24 9.59 -22.46 -5.00
CA GLU A 24 9.60 -23.36 -6.16
C GLU A 24 8.29 -23.23 -6.98
N ALA A 25 7.15 -23.04 -6.31
CA ALA A 25 5.89 -22.78 -7.00
C ALA A 25 5.97 -21.52 -7.90
N VAL A 26 6.59 -20.44 -7.42
CA VAL A 26 6.82 -19.22 -8.22
C VAL A 26 7.63 -19.52 -9.46
N ILE A 27 8.67 -20.36 -9.36
CA ILE A 27 9.52 -20.73 -10.51
C ILE A 27 8.69 -21.48 -11.56
N HIS A 28 7.94 -22.51 -11.15
CA HIS A 28 7.09 -23.27 -12.07
C HIS A 28 6.02 -22.41 -12.75
N TYR A 29 5.33 -21.54 -12.00
CA TYR A 29 4.36 -20.62 -12.60
C TYR A 29 5.03 -19.61 -13.53
N THR A 30 6.23 -19.15 -13.20
CA THR A 30 6.97 -18.20 -14.06
C THR A 30 7.36 -18.86 -15.39
N HIS A 31 7.84 -20.11 -15.37
CA HIS A 31 8.07 -20.87 -16.60
C HIS A 31 6.76 -21.11 -17.38
N ALA A 32 5.65 -21.41 -16.70
CA ALA A 32 4.36 -21.56 -17.34
C ALA A 32 3.90 -20.25 -18.03
N ILE A 33 4.10 -19.10 -17.37
CA ILE A 33 3.77 -17.76 -17.89
C ILE A 33 4.65 -17.39 -19.09
N GLN A 34 5.93 -17.76 -19.08
CA GLN A 34 6.81 -17.55 -20.24
C GLN A 34 6.32 -18.30 -21.49
N LYS A 35 5.61 -19.42 -21.29
CA LYS A 35 5.01 -20.21 -22.38
C LYS A 35 3.60 -19.72 -22.75
N ASP A 36 2.80 -19.31 -21.76
CA ASP A 36 1.46 -18.77 -21.94
C ASP A 36 1.23 -17.53 -21.07
N GLY A 37 1.65 -16.37 -21.60
CA GLY A 37 1.56 -15.08 -20.90
C GLY A 37 0.15 -14.48 -20.86
N LYS A 38 -0.88 -15.13 -21.43
CA LYS A 38 -2.26 -14.64 -21.41
C LYS A 38 -3.15 -15.40 -20.42
N ASN A 39 -2.59 -16.38 -19.71
CA ASN A 39 -3.33 -17.20 -18.78
C ASN A 39 -3.44 -16.55 -17.40
N HIS A 40 -4.56 -15.87 -17.16
CA HIS A 40 -4.89 -15.21 -15.89
C HIS A 40 -4.83 -16.15 -14.67
N VAL A 41 -5.04 -17.47 -14.85
CA VAL A 41 -4.97 -18.43 -13.74
C VAL A 41 -3.55 -18.58 -13.23
N LEU A 42 -2.54 -18.56 -14.11
CA LEU A 42 -1.14 -18.64 -13.72
C LEU A 42 -0.72 -17.44 -12.88
N TYR A 43 -1.10 -16.24 -13.30
CA TYR A 43 -0.88 -15.01 -12.52
C TYR A 43 -1.58 -15.08 -11.16
N SER A 44 -2.84 -15.53 -11.09
CA SER A 44 -3.57 -15.67 -9.82
C SER A 44 -2.91 -16.66 -8.85
N ASN A 45 -2.36 -17.75 -9.38
CA ASN A 45 -1.69 -18.76 -8.57
C ASN A 45 -0.30 -18.30 -8.12
N ARG A 46 0.44 -17.60 -8.98
CA ARG A 46 1.74 -17.00 -8.63
C ARG A 46 1.60 -15.85 -7.63
N SER A 47 0.55 -15.04 -7.77
CA SER A 47 0.16 -14.01 -6.79
C SER A 47 -0.01 -14.61 -5.39
N LEU A 48 -0.72 -15.74 -5.26
CA LEU A 48 -0.85 -16.44 -3.99
C LEU A 48 0.51 -16.92 -3.45
N ALA A 49 1.36 -17.49 -4.31
CA ALA A 49 2.68 -17.95 -3.88
C ALA A 49 3.55 -16.79 -3.37
N PHE A 50 3.58 -15.66 -4.08
CA PHE A 50 4.27 -14.44 -3.62
C PHE A 50 3.68 -13.89 -2.32
N LEU A 51 2.36 -13.90 -2.17
CA LEU A 51 1.69 -13.50 -0.93
C LEU A 51 2.16 -14.35 0.26
N LYS A 52 2.28 -15.67 0.07
CA LYS A 52 2.77 -16.58 1.12
C LYS A 52 4.26 -16.39 1.43
N LEU A 53 5.04 -15.87 0.48
CA LEU A 53 6.43 -15.44 0.68
C LEU A 53 6.56 -14.01 1.25
N GLN A 54 5.44 -13.34 1.55
CA GLN A 54 5.40 -11.92 1.96
C GLN A 54 6.02 -10.96 0.93
N GLN A 55 6.05 -11.36 -0.33
CA GLN A 55 6.49 -10.56 -1.47
C GLN A 55 5.30 -9.78 -2.03
N PHE A 56 4.80 -8.81 -1.25
CA PHE A 56 3.51 -8.18 -1.48
C PHE A 56 3.42 -7.37 -2.78
N TYR A 57 4.49 -6.66 -3.17
CA TYR A 57 4.57 -5.95 -4.45
C TYR A 57 4.30 -6.88 -5.64
N TYR A 58 5.08 -7.96 -5.77
CA TYR A 58 4.92 -8.92 -6.86
C TYR A 58 3.57 -9.63 -6.81
N ALA A 59 3.07 -9.94 -5.61
CA ALA A 59 1.74 -10.51 -5.44
C ALA A 59 0.64 -9.57 -5.95
N LEU A 60 0.76 -8.26 -5.68
CA LEU A 60 -0.18 -7.24 -6.13
C LEU A 60 -0.13 -7.05 -7.65
N GLU A 61 1.07 -7.02 -8.23
CA GLU A 61 1.23 -6.91 -9.68
C GLU A 61 0.62 -8.11 -10.42
N ASP A 62 0.85 -9.34 -9.94
CA ASP A 62 0.21 -10.52 -10.53
C ASP A 62 -1.32 -10.51 -10.35
N ALA A 63 -1.82 -9.99 -9.22
CA ALA A 63 -3.27 -9.85 -9.02
C ALA A 63 -3.87 -8.81 -9.99
N LYS A 64 -3.17 -7.69 -10.23
CA LYS A 64 -3.58 -6.67 -11.22
C LYS A 64 -3.56 -7.24 -12.64
N GLU A 65 -2.52 -7.99 -13.00
CA GLU A 65 -2.45 -8.60 -14.34
C GLU A 65 -3.54 -9.66 -14.52
N THR A 66 -3.87 -10.42 -13.48
CA THR A 66 -5.02 -11.33 -13.47
C THR A 66 -6.33 -10.60 -13.81
N ILE A 67 -6.59 -9.47 -13.15
CA ILE A 67 -7.79 -8.64 -13.38
C ILE A 67 -7.79 -8.05 -14.79
N LYS A 68 -6.63 -7.61 -15.28
CA LYS A 68 -6.48 -7.06 -16.62
C LYS A 68 -6.75 -8.10 -17.72
N LEU A 69 -6.25 -9.32 -17.54
CA LEU A 69 -6.46 -10.43 -18.46
C LEU A 69 -7.88 -10.99 -18.40
N GLN A 70 -8.50 -11.02 -17.21
CA GLN A 70 -9.88 -11.48 -17.04
C GLN A 70 -10.65 -10.62 -16.01
N PRO A 71 -11.30 -9.52 -16.45
CA PRO A 71 -11.99 -8.58 -15.56
C PRO A 71 -13.26 -9.11 -14.90
N TYR A 72 -13.83 -10.20 -15.40
CA TYR A 72 -15.07 -10.80 -14.92
C TYR A 72 -14.84 -12.06 -14.09
N TRP A 73 -13.61 -12.27 -13.60
CA TRP A 73 -13.30 -13.39 -12.73
C TRP A 73 -13.07 -12.90 -11.30
N ALA A 74 -13.95 -13.31 -10.39
CA ALA A 74 -13.95 -12.84 -9.01
C ALA A 74 -12.60 -13.09 -8.30
N LYS A 75 -11.93 -14.20 -8.64
CA LYS A 75 -10.66 -14.59 -8.02
C LYS A 75 -9.53 -13.59 -8.22
N GLY A 76 -9.50 -12.82 -9.31
CA GLY A 76 -8.50 -11.77 -9.51
C GLY A 76 -8.62 -10.66 -8.46
N TYR A 77 -9.85 -10.19 -8.24
CA TYR A 77 -10.15 -9.21 -7.19
C TYR A 77 -9.97 -9.79 -5.79
N TYR A 78 -10.29 -11.08 -5.60
CA TYR A 78 -10.01 -11.78 -4.35
C TYR A 78 -8.51 -11.75 -4.02
N ARG A 79 -7.63 -12.10 -4.97
CA ARG A 79 -6.17 -12.03 -4.77
C ARG A 79 -5.70 -10.63 -4.41
N LYS A 80 -6.19 -9.62 -5.12
CA LYS A 80 -5.89 -8.21 -4.81
C LYS A 80 -6.33 -7.84 -3.39
N GLY A 81 -7.52 -8.29 -2.98
CA GLY A 81 -8.04 -8.13 -1.62
C GLY A 81 -7.17 -8.82 -0.58
N GLU A 82 -6.71 -10.04 -0.83
CA GLU A 82 -5.83 -10.79 0.07
C GLU A 82 -4.50 -10.06 0.31
N VAL A 83 -3.90 -9.51 -0.75
CA VAL A 83 -2.63 -8.77 -0.66
C VAL A 83 -2.81 -7.51 0.19
N HIS A 84 -3.84 -6.69 -0.09
CA HIS A 84 -4.11 -5.51 0.72
C HIS A 84 -4.48 -5.86 2.17
N PHE A 85 -5.22 -6.95 2.38
CA PHE A 85 -5.57 -7.41 3.72
C PHE A 85 -4.31 -7.79 4.52
N ALA A 86 -3.37 -8.50 3.89
CA ALA A 86 -2.13 -8.93 4.53
C ALA A 86 -1.19 -7.76 4.89
N VAL A 87 -1.20 -6.69 4.09
CA VAL A 87 -0.41 -5.46 4.35
C VAL A 87 -1.05 -4.56 5.43
N GLY A 88 -2.33 -4.78 5.78
CA GLY A 88 -3.07 -3.97 6.75
C GLY A 88 -3.97 -2.91 6.13
N ASN A 89 -4.02 -2.81 4.80
CA ASN A 89 -4.85 -1.87 4.06
C ASN A 89 -6.30 -2.40 3.94
N HIS A 90 -6.98 -2.51 5.09
CA HIS A 90 -8.30 -3.15 5.19
C HIS A 90 -9.39 -2.45 4.35
N GLU A 91 -9.31 -1.13 4.16
CA GLU A 91 -10.26 -0.39 3.32
C GLU A 91 -10.16 -0.80 1.85
N THR A 92 -8.95 -0.80 1.29
CA THR A 92 -8.71 -1.21 -0.10
C THR A 92 -8.98 -2.71 -0.30
N ALA A 93 -8.69 -3.53 0.72
CA ALA A 93 -9.02 -4.95 0.71
C ALA A 93 -10.54 -5.16 0.61
N LEU A 94 -11.32 -4.45 1.43
CA LEU A 94 -12.78 -4.54 1.43
C LEU A 94 -13.37 -4.17 0.07
N LEU A 95 -12.92 -3.06 -0.52
CA LEU A 95 -13.38 -2.64 -1.86
C LEU A 95 -13.08 -3.69 -2.93
N SER A 96 -11.92 -4.35 -2.85
CA SER A 96 -11.55 -5.42 -3.79
C SER A 96 -12.44 -6.65 -3.61
N TYR A 97 -12.70 -7.08 -2.37
CA TYR A 97 -13.61 -8.19 -2.10
C TYR A 97 -15.06 -7.88 -2.46
N GLU A 98 -15.54 -6.65 -2.24
CA GLU A 98 -16.88 -6.23 -2.67
C GLU A 98 -17.01 -6.26 -4.20
N GLN A 99 -15.95 -5.90 -4.93
CA GLN A 99 -15.95 -6.02 -6.38
C GLN A 99 -15.98 -7.49 -6.85
N ALA A 100 -15.24 -8.37 -6.18
CA ALA A 100 -15.30 -9.81 -6.41
C ALA A 100 -16.71 -10.37 -6.12
N PHE A 101 -17.33 -9.93 -5.02
CA PHE A 101 -18.67 -10.36 -4.59
C PHE A 101 -19.77 -9.90 -5.55
N LYS A 102 -19.61 -8.75 -6.23
CA LYS A 102 -20.54 -8.35 -7.30
C LYS A 102 -20.52 -9.30 -8.49
N ILE A 103 -19.38 -9.95 -8.74
CA ILE A 103 -19.22 -10.92 -9.84
C ILE A 103 -19.75 -12.29 -9.40
N GLU A 104 -19.38 -12.75 -8.21
CA GLU A 104 -19.80 -14.05 -7.65
C GLU A 104 -20.43 -13.88 -6.25
N PRO A 105 -21.72 -13.48 -6.16
CA PRO A 105 -22.37 -13.16 -4.88
C PRO A 105 -22.73 -14.39 -4.04
N SER A 106 -22.68 -15.59 -4.63
CA SER A 106 -22.97 -16.85 -3.93
C SER A 106 -21.73 -17.50 -3.31
N ASP A 107 -20.55 -16.92 -3.49
CA ASP A 107 -19.31 -17.43 -2.91
C ASP A 107 -19.25 -17.13 -1.41
N LYS A 108 -19.22 -18.21 -0.62
CA LYS A 108 -19.16 -18.16 0.85
C LYS A 108 -17.80 -17.64 1.33
N ASP A 109 -16.72 -17.97 0.63
CA ASP A 109 -15.36 -17.57 1.02
C ASP A 109 -15.19 -16.05 0.87
N LEU A 110 -15.83 -15.47 -0.15
CA LEU A 110 -15.91 -14.02 -0.33
C LEU A 110 -16.71 -13.33 0.77
N ALA A 111 -17.90 -13.86 1.09
CA ALA A 111 -18.72 -13.31 2.18
C ALA A 111 -17.97 -13.37 3.52
N GLU A 112 -17.27 -14.47 3.78
CA GLU A 112 -16.41 -14.62 4.97
C GLU A 112 -15.28 -13.58 4.96
N ALA A 113 -14.55 -13.43 3.85
CA ALA A 113 -13.46 -12.47 3.71
C ALA A 113 -13.92 -11.02 3.94
N ILE A 114 -15.08 -10.63 3.41
CA ILE A 114 -15.70 -9.31 3.65
C ILE A 114 -16.02 -9.15 5.14
N SER A 115 -16.67 -10.14 5.75
CA SER A 115 -17.05 -10.07 7.17
C SER A 115 -15.84 -9.97 8.09
N LYS A 116 -14.78 -10.73 7.80
CA LYS A 116 -13.50 -10.71 8.51
C LYS A 116 -12.82 -9.36 8.37
N THR A 117 -12.75 -8.84 7.14
CA THR A 117 -12.16 -7.52 6.86
C THR A 117 -12.89 -6.40 7.59
N ARG A 118 -14.23 -6.44 7.60
CA ARG A 118 -15.05 -5.47 8.35
C ARG A 118 -14.81 -5.57 9.85
N LYS A 119 -14.68 -6.78 10.41
CA LYS A 119 -14.34 -6.98 11.83
C LYS A 119 -12.97 -6.37 12.17
N GLU A 120 -11.94 -6.67 11.40
CA GLU A 120 -10.60 -6.10 11.62
C GLU A 120 -10.60 -4.57 11.49
N MET A 121 -11.31 -4.03 10.49
CA MET A 121 -11.47 -2.57 10.34
C MET A 121 -12.16 -1.93 11.57
N THR A 122 -13.22 -2.55 12.10
CA THR A 122 -13.88 -2.03 13.31
C THR A 122 -12.99 -2.12 14.54
N LYS A 123 -12.18 -3.17 14.65
CA LYS A 123 -11.21 -3.35 15.74
C LYS A 123 -10.11 -2.30 15.65
N ALA A 124 -9.49 -2.13 14.48
CA ALA A 124 -8.50 -1.10 14.21
C ALA A 124 -9.05 0.30 14.52
N ARG A 125 -10.29 0.61 14.10
CA ARG A 125 -10.95 1.88 14.43
C ARG A 125 -11.14 2.09 15.93
N LYS A 126 -11.50 1.06 16.69
CA LYS A 126 -11.63 1.13 18.15
C LYS A 126 -10.28 1.34 18.82
N GLU A 127 -9.24 0.64 18.35
CA GLU A 127 -7.87 0.80 18.85
C GLU A 127 -7.35 2.21 18.57
N ASP A 128 -7.59 2.73 17.37
CA ASP A 128 -7.28 4.11 16.99
C ASP A 128 -8.02 5.14 17.85
N ALA A 129 -9.30 4.92 18.14
CA ALA A 129 -10.08 5.80 19.02
C ALA A 129 -9.60 5.74 20.48
N ARG A 130 -9.10 4.59 20.94
CA ARG A 130 -8.56 4.40 22.30
C ARG A 130 -7.15 4.96 22.44
N ARG A 131 -6.39 5.03 21.36
CA ARG A 131 -4.96 5.40 21.36
C ARG A 131 -4.68 6.74 22.07
N PRO A 132 -5.39 7.86 21.81
CA PRO A 132 -5.14 9.12 22.53
C PRO A 132 -5.33 9.01 24.04
N TRP A 133 -6.32 8.24 24.49
CA TRP A 133 -6.59 8.04 25.91
C TRP A 133 -5.49 7.23 26.60
N VAL A 134 -4.98 6.18 25.93
CA VAL A 134 -3.90 5.35 26.47
C VAL A 134 -2.61 6.15 26.58
N TRP A 135 -2.18 6.81 25.50
CA TRP A 135 -0.92 7.56 25.50
C TRP A 135 -1.01 8.86 26.29
N GLY A 136 -2.12 9.58 26.21
CA GLY A 136 -2.36 10.78 27.00
C GLY A 136 -2.44 10.46 28.50
N GLY A 137 -3.07 9.34 28.87
CA GLY A 137 -3.13 8.85 30.26
C GLY A 137 -1.76 8.39 30.78
N ALA A 138 -0.98 7.66 29.98
CA ALA A 138 0.39 7.27 30.32
C ALA A 138 1.30 8.49 30.52
N GLY A 139 1.20 9.49 29.64
CA GLY A 139 1.93 10.75 29.78
C GLY A 139 1.52 11.56 31.01
N LEU A 140 0.22 11.57 31.35
CA LEU A 140 -0.28 12.19 32.58
C LEU A 140 0.29 11.50 33.82
N PHE A 141 0.27 10.16 33.87
CA PHE A 141 0.82 9.40 34.98
C PHE A 141 2.33 9.66 35.16
N LEU A 142 3.09 9.65 34.06
CA LEU A 142 4.52 9.95 34.09
C LEU A 142 4.79 11.38 34.57
N GLY A 143 4.01 12.37 34.08
CA GLY A 143 4.11 13.75 34.53
C GLY A 143 3.85 13.90 36.03
N LEU A 144 2.79 13.27 36.55
CA LEU A 144 2.50 13.28 37.99
C LEU A 144 3.61 12.64 38.82
N LEU A 145 4.17 11.52 38.36
CA LEU A 145 5.27 10.84 39.02
C LEU A 145 6.50 11.77 39.15
N VAL A 146 6.84 12.51 38.08
CA VAL A 146 7.93 13.49 38.09
C VAL A 146 7.66 14.61 39.10
N VAL A 147 6.44 15.14 39.16
CA VAL A 147 6.07 16.17 40.14
C VAL A 147 6.20 15.63 41.57
N VAL A 148 5.74 14.41 41.84
CA VAL A 148 5.84 13.80 43.18
C VAL A 148 7.31 13.58 43.56
N CYS A 149 8.14 13.06 42.65
CA CYS A 149 9.56 12.88 42.91
C CYS A 149 10.27 14.23 43.21
N ASP A 150 9.93 15.32 42.51
CA ASP A 150 10.49 16.65 42.78
C ASP A 150 10.09 17.21 44.16
N GLN A 151 8.94 16.81 44.72
CA GLN A 151 8.53 17.23 46.06
C GLN A 151 9.19 16.43 47.19
N PHE A 152 9.54 15.16 46.93
CA PHE A 152 10.02 14.25 47.98
C PHE A 152 11.55 14.17 48.10
N ILE A 153 12.29 14.42 47.02
CA ILE A 153 13.75 14.18 46.98
C ILE A 153 14.57 15.40 47.46
N PRO A 154 14.32 16.63 46.99
CA PRO A 154 15.14 17.79 47.33
C PRO A 154 14.69 18.48 48.63
N GLN A 155 15.63 19.03 49.40
CA GLN A 155 15.30 19.93 50.54
C GLN A 155 14.64 21.25 50.09
N LYS A 156 14.74 21.61 48.81
CA LYS A 156 14.04 22.73 48.17
C LYS A 156 13.44 22.26 46.84
N PRO A 157 12.11 22.12 46.71
CA PRO A 157 11.48 21.67 45.46
C PRO A 157 11.76 22.69 44.35
N ALA A 158 12.07 22.21 43.14
CA ALA A 158 12.36 23.06 41.99
C ALA A 158 11.08 23.65 41.40
N VAL A 159 9.97 22.91 41.47
CA VAL A 159 8.68 23.28 40.88
C VAL A 159 7.69 23.69 41.97
N GLN A 160 7.88 24.88 42.54
CA GLN A 160 7.04 25.37 43.66
C GLN A 160 5.67 25.90 43.21
N SER A 161 5.56 26.44 41.99
CA SER A 161 4.30 27.02 41.51
C SER A 161 3.38 25.95 40.95
N LEU A 162 2.11 25.97 41.40
CA LEU A 162 1.08 25.03 40.97
C LEU A 162 0.83 25.12 39.46
N ILE A 163 0.97 26.32 38.88
CA ILE A 163 0.88 26.55 37.44
C ILE A 163 1.98 25.77 36.70
N LEU A 164 3.22 25.80 37.20
CA LEU A 164 4.34 25.13 36.53
C LEU A 164 4.23 23.60 36.62
N GLN A 165 3.66 23.06 37.71
CA GLN A 165 3.36 21.64 37.83
C GLN A 165 2.31 21.19 36.80
N ILE A 166 1.21 21.93 36.66
CA ILE A 166 0.17 21.64 35.66
C ILE A 166 0.74 21.70 34.24
N LEU A 167 1.56 22.72 33.94
CA LEU A 167 2.21 22.86 32.64
C LEU A 167 3.14 21.69 32.35
N LEU A 168 3.93 21.24 33.33
CA LEU A 168 4.83 20.11 33.16
C LEU A 168 4.08 18.81 32.84
N VAL A 169 3.01 18.51 33.58
CA VAL A 169 2.16 17.33 33.31
C VAL A 169 1.51 17.42 31.91
N ALA A 170 1.04 18.61 31.53
CA ALA A 170 0.46 18.85 30.20
C ALA A 170 1.48 18.63 29.08
N VAL A 171 2.74 19.06 29.27
CA VAL A 171 3.84 18.84 28.32
C VAL A 171 4.13 17.34 28.15
N PHE A 172 4.22 16.58 29.24
CA PHE A 172 4.45 15.12 29.15
C PHE A 172 3.30 14.39 28.43
N SER A 173 2.04 14.75 28.71
CA SER A 173 0.89 14.20 28.00
C SER A 173 0.90 14.57 26.52
N GLY A 174 1.23 15.82 26.19
CA GLY A 174 1.37 16.30 24.80
C GLY A 174 2.46 15.57 24.02
N LEU A 175 3.64 15.39 24.61
CA LEU A 175 4.75 14.66 23.98
C LEU A 175 4.42 13.18 23.76
N ALA A 176 3.74 12.53 24.70
CA ALA A 176 3.30 11.14 24.56
C ALA A 176 2.29 10.98 23.40
N LEU A 177 1.36 11.92 23.26
CA LEU A 177 0.42 11.95 22.12
C LEU A 177 1.15 12.16 20.80
N LEU A 178 2.04 13.16 20.74
CA LEU A 178 2.83 13.44 19.54
C LEU A 178 3.68 12.23 19.11
N GLY A 179 4.37 11.59 20.05
CA GLY A 179 5.13 10.37 19.79
C GLY A 179 4.26 9.24 19.25
N SER A 180 3.06 9.05 19.80
CA SER A 180 2.09 8.06 19.32
C SER A 180 1.60 8.34 17.89
N TYR A 181 1.37 9.61 17.53
CA TYR A 181 1.00 10.01 16.16
C TYR A 181 2.17 9.81 15.19
N ALA A 182 3.39 10.20 15.57
CA ALA A 182 4.59 9.98 14.77
C ALA A 182 4.83 8.48 14.53
N TYR A 183 4.69 7.64 15.55
CA TYR A 183 4.77 6.18 15.42
C TYR A 183 3.74 5.64 14.44
N LYS A 184 2.48 6.11 14.51
CA LYS A 184 1.44 5.71 13.54
C LYS A 184 1.83 6.06 12.11
N PHE A 185 2.31 7.28 11.92
CA PHE A 185 2.66 7.79 10.61
C PHE A 185 3.78 6.97 9.96
N ILE A 186 4.84 6.68 10.72
CA ILE A 186 5.95 5.83 10.26
C ILE A 186 5.43 4.43 9.92
N HIS A 187 4.66 3.81 10.82
CA HIS A 187 4.15 2.46 10.60
C HIS A 187 3.20 2.35 9.40
N SER A 188 2.34 3.35 9.19
CA SER A 188 1.47 3.41 8.01
C SER A 188 2.27 3.59 6.71
N ASN A 189 3.37 4.33 6.77
CA ASN A 189 4.28 4.50 5.65
C ASN A 189 4.99 3.18 5.32
N ASP A 190 5.47 2.45 6.33
CA ASP A 190 6.11 1.14 6.15
C ASP A 190 5.18 0.13 5.47
N GLN A 191 3.89 0.08 5.87
CA GLN A 191 2.90 -0.78 5.22
C GLN A 191 2.72 -0.42 3.74
N SER A 192 2.65 0.87 3.42
CA SER A 192 2.49 1.33 2.03
C SER A 192 3.73 0.99 1.19
N ALA A 193 4.92 1.11 1.78
CA ALA A 193 6.19 0.76 1.15
C ALA A 193 6.31 -0.73 0.78
N LEU A 194 5.60 -1.63 1.47
CA LEU A 194 5.57 -3.06 1.11
C LEU A 194 4.93 -3.34 -0.26
N LEU A 195 4.13 -2.40 -0.77
CA LEU A 195 3.49 -2.46 -2.08
C LEU A 195 4.25 -1.69 -3.15
N GLU A 196 5.44 -1.16 -2.84
CA GLU A 196 6.31 -0.49 -3.79
C GLU A 196 7.34 -1.48 -4.35
N PRO A 197 7.83 -1.25 -5.59
CA PRO A 197 8.91 -2.06 -6.13
C PRO A 197 10.14 -2.00 -5.20
N PRO A 198 10.89 -3.10 -5.05
CA PRO A 198 12.13 -3.09 -4.29
C PRO A 198 13.11 -2.07 -4.90
N LEU A 199 13.83 -1.36 -4.03
CA LEU A 199 14.78 -0.33 -4.44
C LEU A 199 15.89 -0.94 -5.30
N ASP A 200 15.93 -0.56 -6.57
CA ASP A 200 16.97 -1.00 -7.51
C ASP A 200 18.25 -0.16 -7.31
N LEU A 201 19.09 -0.59 -6.37
CA LEU A 201 20.36 0.04 -6.05
C LEU A 201 21.45 -0.18 -7.11
N PHE A 202 21.19 -1.07 -8.07
CA PHE A 202 22.14 -1.47 -9.10
C PHE A 202 21.54 -1.30 -10.49
N GLY A 203 20.71 -0.25 -10.67
CA GLY A 203 20.07 0.08 -11.94
C GLY A 203 21.03 -0.12 -13.10
N ASP A 204 20.80 -1.20 -13.84
CA ASP A 204 21.56 -1.53 -15.03
C ASP A 204 21.33 -0.40 -16.04
N ASN A 205 22.41 0.09 -16.66
CA ASN A 205 22.40 1.27 -17.53
C ASN A 205 21.65 1.01 -18.86
N THR A 206 20.87 -0.07 -18.95
CA THR A 206 20.19 -0.60 -20.12
C THR A 206 18.89 0.13 -20.47
N GLN A 207 18.39 1.05 -19.64
CA GLN A 207 17.23 1.88 -19.99
C GLN A 207 17.51 3.01 -20.98
N LYS A 208 18.78 3.32 -21.31
CA LYS A 208 19.10 4.36 -22.31
C LYS A 208 18.97 3.91 -23.77
N GLU A 209 18.83 2.62 -24.06
CA GLU A 209 18.77 2.13 -25.46
C GLU A 209 17.36 1.74 -25.94
N SER A 210 16.38 1.57 -25.05
CA SER A 210 15.00 1.25 -25.47
C SER A 210 14.16 2.47 -25.85
N GLU A 211 14.52 3.68 -25.40
CA GLU A 211 13.81 4.92 -25.77
C GLU A 211 14.35 5.57 -27.06
N SER A 212 15.56 5.20 -27.53
CA SER A 212 16.14 5.79 -28.74
C SER A 212 15.72 5.11 -30.05
N LYS A 213 15.00 3.98 -30.00
CA LYS A 213 14.52 3.26 -31.20
C LYS A 213 13.04 3.49 -31.52
N SER A 214 12.28 4.17 -30.66
CA SER A 214 10.86 4.47 -30.90
C SER A 214 10.60 5.85 -31.52
N SER A 215 11.62 6.69 -31.71
CA SER A 215 11.48 8.06 -32.22
C SER A 215 11.80 8.22 -33.71
N GLU A 216 12.12 7.14 -34.44
CA GLU A 216 12.64 7.22 -35.81
C GLU A 216 11.75 6.55 -36.89
N SER A 217 10.45 6.37 -36.65
CA SER A 217 9.56 5.73 -37.64
C SER A 217 8.22 6.42 -37.92
N THR A 218 8.12 7.74 -37.80
CA THR A 218 6.93 8.49 -38.27
C THR A 218 7.30 9.77 -39.02
N GLY A 219 7.91 9.58 -40.19
CA GLY A 219 7.91 10.59 -41.26
C GLY A 219 7.20 10.03 -42.49
N SER A 220 6.04 10.60 -42.87
CA SER A 220 5.68 10.99 -44.24
C SER A 220 4.17 11.16 -44.45
N GLN A 221 3.82 12.24 -45.18
CA GLN A 221 2.53 12.58 -45.83
C GLN A 221 1.46 13.22 -44.91
N ARG A 222 0.88 14.41 -45.17
CA ARG A 222 0.53 15.09 -46.45
C ARG A 222 0.30 16.59 -46.23
N SER A 223 0.63 17.39 -47.24
CA SER A 223 0.21 18.79 -47.45
C SER A 223 -1.21 18.87 -48.03
N ASP A 224 -2.05 19.84 -47.62
CA ASP A 224 -2.37 21.03 -48.44
C ASP A 224 -3.28 22.05 -47.68
N LYS A 225 -3.04 23.33 -47.99
CA LYS A 225 -3.72 24.64 -47.76
C LYS A 225 -4.92 24.81 -46.79
N GLY A 226 -4.72 25.70 -45.79
CA GLY A 226 -4.91 27.17 -45.94
C GLY A 226 -6.26 27.80 -45.51
N HIS A 227 -6.26 28.61 -44.44
CA HIS A 227 -6.84 29.97 -44.40
C HIS A 227 -6.51 30.74 -43.10
N ARG A 228 -6.48 32.08 -43.21
CA ARG A 228 -5.96 33.07 -42.25
C ARG A 228 -6.95 33.49 -41.14
N ARG A 229 -6.39 34.03 -40.04
CA ARG A 229 -6.67 35.31 -39.31
C ARG A 229 -7.04 35.23 -37.81
N GLY A 230 -6.37 36.11 -37.04
CA GLY A 230 -6.74 36.64 -35.70
C GLY A 230 -6.03 35.93 -34.54
N GLY A 231 -5.20 36.53 -33.68
CA GLY A 231 -4.91 37.93 -33.37
C GLY A 231 -5.41 38.29 -31.96
N VAL A 232 -4.45 38.49 -31.02
CA VAL A 232 -4.57 39.21 -29.72
C VAL A 232 -5.27 38.42 -28.59
N GLY A 233 -4.81 38.40 -27.34
CA GLY A 233 -3.69 39.07 -26.70
C GLY A 233 -3.43 38.55 -25.28
N THR A 234 -2.20 38.79 -24.83
CA THR A 234 -1.63 38.41 -23.54
C THR A 234 -1.57 39.66 -22.65
N GLY A 235 -2.03 39.56 -21.40
CA GLY A 235 -1.85 40.58 -20.35
C GLY A 235 -2.74 40.26 -19.15
N ARG A 236 -2.36 40.47 -17.88
CA ARG A 236 -1.18 41.14 -17.32
C ARG A 236 -1.16 40.89 -15.78
N GLN A 237 0.06 40.82 -15.23
CA GLN A 237 0.55 41.39 -13.94
C GLN A 237 -0.13 40.95 -12.63
N ARG A 238 0.56 40.26 -11.69
CA ARG A 238 1.74 40.60 -10.85
C ARG A 238 1.64 41.89 -10.00
N PHE A 239 1.38 41.65 -8.72
CA PHE A 239 1.87 42.31 -7.49
C PHE A 239 2.80 43.53 -7.62
N ARG A 240 2.48 44.60 -6.86
CA ARG A 240 3.46 45.45 -6.17
C ARG A 240 2.97 45.79 -4.76
N MET A 241 3.85 45.47 -3.79
CA MET A 241 3.93 46.06 -2.45
C MET A 241 4.21 47.57 -2.54
N GLY A 242 3.81 48.32 -1.51
CA GLY A 242 4.30 49.66 -1.26
C GLY A 242 3.59 50.39 -0.13
N LYS A 243 4.28 50.51 1.01
CA LYS A 243 3.98 51.33 2.19
C LYS A 243 3.70 52.79 1.83
N SER A 244 2.75 53.43 2.52
CA SER A 244 3.02 54.43 3.58
C SER A 244 1.73 54.83 4.28
#